data_AF-A0A1H9MZ93-F1
#
_entry.id   AF-A0A1H9MZ93-F1
#
_cell.length_a   1.000
_cell.length_b   1.000
_cell.length_c   1.000
_cell.angle_alpha   90.00
_cell.angle_beta   90.00
_cell.angle_gamma   90.00
#
_symmetry.space_group_name_H-M   'P 1'
#
loop_
_entity.id
_entity.type
_entity.pdbx_description
1 polymer ?
#
loop_
_entity_poly.entity_id
_entity_poly.type
_entity_poly.pdbx_seq_one_letter_code
_entity_poly.pdbx_strand_id
1 'polypeptide(L)'
;MMNYQEMSDHEISCEVGRKISFADYIMARNGQVNYCNSWADAGPIVQENRISLFASDDDVKWMAQFINHKNVHMDKNPLRAAMVVFLMMKGGE
;
A
#
# COMPACT_ATOMS: atom_id res chain seq x y z
N MET A 1 -0.84 -11.48 -12.93
CA MET A 1 -0.68 -11.46 -11.47
C MET A 1 0.62 -10.74 -11.18
N MET A 2 0.53 -9.42 -11.02
CA MET A 2 1.66 -8.54 -10.76
C MET A 2 2.24 -8.86 -9.40
N ASN A 3 3.54 -9.20 -9.40
CA ASN A 3 4.24 -9.54 -8.17
C ASN A 3 4.65 -8.25 -7.45
N TYR A 4 3.78 -7.72 -6.60
CA TYR A 4 4.07 -6.52 -5.80
C TYR A 4 5.32 -6.65 -4.92
N GLN A 5 5.78 -7.88 -4.62
CA GLN A 5 6.99 -8.10 -3.82
C GLN A 5 8.26 -7.68 -4.56
N GLU A 6 8.26 -7.73 -5.90
CA GLU A 6 9.41 -7.38 -6.72
C GLU A 6 9.49 -5.87 -7.02
N MET A 7 8.38 -5.14 -6.81
CA MET A 7 8.31 -3.71 -7.08
C MET A 7 8.95 -2.89 -5.97
N SER A 8 9.67 -1.85 -6.34
CA SER A 8 10.17 -0.84 -5.41
C SER A 8 9.03 -0.02 -4.77
N ASP A 9 9.31 0.63 -3.65
CA ASP A 9 8.35 1.54 -2.98
C ASP A 9 7.87 2.68 -3.88
N HIS A 10 8.75 3.16 -4.77
CA HIS A 10 8.39 4.19 -5.73
C HIS A 10 7.39 3.67 -6.76
N GLU A 11 7.62 2.48 -7.32
CA GLU A 11 6.71 1.84 -8.27
C GLU A 11 5.36 1.52 -7.63
N ILE A 12 5.34 1.01 -6.39
CA ILE A 12 4.09 0.79 -5.65
C ILE A 12 3.37 2.11 -5.42
N SER A 13 4.07 3.17 -5.00
CA SER A 13 3.45 4.48 -4.80
C SER A 13 2.86 5.04 -6.10
N CYS A 14 3.51 4.82 -7.24
CA CYS A 14 2.98 5.19 -8.54
C CYS A 14 1.70 4.40 -8.89
N GLU A 15 1.70 3.09 -8.69
CA GLU A 15 0.51 2.27 -8.96
C GLU A 15 -0.66 2.60 -8.01
N VAL A 16 -0.37 2.91 -6.74
CA VAL A 16 -1.39 3.43 -5.80
C VAL A 16 -1.99 4.72 -6.36
N GLY A 17 -1.15 5.69 -6.73
CA GLY A 17 -1.61 6.93 -7.35
C GLY A 17 -2.46 6.68 -8.59
N ARG A 18 -2.06 5.73 -9.45
CA ARG A 18 -2.79 5.33 -10.66
C ARG A 18 -4.19 4.81 -10.38
N LYS A 19 -4.40 4.13 -9.24
CA LYS A 19 -5.72 3.63 -8.80
C LYS A 19 -6.57 4.72 -8.13
N ILE A 20 -5.98 5.85 -7.72
CA ILE A 20 -6.68 6.99 -7.13
C ILE A 20 -7.10 7.97 -8.23
N SER A 21 -6.13 8.56 -8.94
CA SER A 21 -6.40 9.49 -10.05
C SER A 21 -5.17 9.71 -10.93
N PHE A 22 -5.36 10.31 -12.12
CA PHE A 22 -4.23 10.69 -12.97
C PHE A 22 -3.31 11.73 -12.30
N ALA A 23 -3.86 12.66 -11.50
CA ALA A 23 -3.06 13.66 -10.79
C ALA A 23 -2.18 13.01 -9.72
N ASP A 24 -2.74 12.09 -8.93
CA ASP A 24 -2.02 11.34 -7.89
C ASP A 24 -0.90 10.47 -8.47
N TYR A 25 -1.12 9.87 -9.64
CA TYR A 25 -0.08 9.15 -10.37
C TYR A 25 1.11 10.06 -10.71
N ILE A 26 0.85 11.26 -11.23
CA ILE A 26 1.92 12.21 -11.59
C ILE A 26 2.66 12.70 -10.34
N MET A 27 1.94 12.98 -9.25
CA MET A 27 2.52 13.38 -7.96
C MET A 27 3.36 12.27 -7.30
N ALA A 28 2.97 11.00 -7.45
CA ALA A 28 3.80 9.89 -6.99
C ALA A 28 5.05 9.72 -7.87
N ARG A 29 4.88 9.81 -9.20
CA ARG A 29 5.95 9.62 -10.18
C ARG A 29 7.05 10.68 -10.08
N ASN A 30 6.70 11.92 -9.73
CA ASN A 30 7.68 12.98 -9.53
C ASN A 30 8.20 13.09 -8.09
N GLY A 31 7.76 12.19 -7.19
CA GLY A 31 8.20 12.14 -5.80
C GLY A 31 7.57 13.19 -4.87
N GLN A 32 6.54 13.92 -5.32
CA GLN A 32 5.79 14.83 -4.45
C GLN A 32 4.95 14.10 -3.40
N VAL A 33 4.53 12.87 -3.70
CA VAL A 33 3.76 11.99 -2.81
C VAL A 33 4.45 10.64 -2.69
N ASN A 34 4.46 10.07 -1.49
CA ASN A 34 5.10 8.77 -1.25
C ASN A 34 4.26 7.89 -0.31
N TYR A 35 3.32 7.16 -0.90
CA TYR A 35 2.39 6.31 -0.14
C TYR A 35 3.07 5.17 0.64
N CYS A 36 4.26 4.74 0.25
CA CYS A 36 4.99 3.69 0.98
C CYS A 36 5.82 4.25 2.16
N ASN A 37 6.09 5.55 2.23
CA ASN A 37 7.00 6.13 3.23
C ASN A 37 6.49 7.42 3.90
N SER A 38 5.26 7.86 3.61
CA SER A 38 4.63 9.04 4.20
C SER A 38 3.26 8.68 4.79
N TRP A 39 3.14 8.77 6.12
CA TRP A 39 1.87 8.56 6.81
C TRP A 39 0.82 9.61 6.44
N ALA A 40 1.24 10.84 6.13
CA ALA A 40 0.32 11.90 5.69
C ALA A 40 -0.36 11.53 4.36
N ASP A 41 0.39 10.90 3.46
CA ASP A 41 -0.12 10.50 2.14
C ASP A 41 -0.91 9.19 2.22
N ALA A 42 -0.42 8.22 3.00
CA ALA A 42 -1.02 6.89 3.10
C ALA A 42 -2.21 6.81 4.07
N GLY A 43 -2.21 7.64 5.12
CA GLY A 43 -3.22 7.64 6.18
C GLY A 43 -4.65 7.76 5.68
N PRO A 44 -4.97 8.72 4.79
CA PRO A 44 -6.31 8.84 4.20
C PRO A 44 -6.75 7.55 3.50
N ILE A 45 -5.87 6.91 2.72
CA ILE A 45 -6.17 5.65 2.01
C ILE A 45 -6.47 4.53 3.01
N VAL A 46 -5.63 4.38 4.04
CA VAL A 46 -5.79 3.36 5.10
C VAL A 46 -7.14 3.54 5.80
N GLN A 47 -7.48 4.77 6.20
CA GLN A 47 -8.71 5.08 6.91
C GLN A 47 -9.96 4.87 6.05
N GLU A 48 -9.98 5.40 4.83
CA GLU A 48 -11.13 5.32 3.92
C GLU A 48 -11.42 3.88 3.48
N ASN A 49 -10.38 3.08 3.23
CA ASN A 49 -10.51 1.70 2.78
C ASN A 49 -10.54 0.70 3.96
N ARG A 50 -10.48 1.18 5.21
CA ARG A 50 -10.53 0.37 6.44
C ARG A 50 -9.50 -0.75 6.45
N ILE A 51 -8.27 -0.45 6.03
CA ILE A 51 -7.16 -1.40 6.04
C ILE A 51 -6.66 -1.52 7.47
N SER A 52 -6.64 -2.73 8.01
CA SER A 52 -6.11 -2.99 9.35
C SER A 52 -4.59 -3.17 9.29
N LEU A 53 -3.89 -2.67 10.31
CA LEU A 53 -2.44 -2.83 10.47
C LEU A 53 -2.14 -3.45 11.83
N PHE A 54 -1.42 -4.57 11.82
CA PHE A 54 -1.03 -5.33 13.00
C PHE A 54 0.50 -5.46 13.04
N ALA A 55 1.11 -5.24 14.19
CA ALA A 55 2.46 -5.72 14.42
C ALA A 55 2.40 -7.25 14.53
N SER A 56 3.22 -7.95 13.77
CA SER A 56 3.31 -9.41 13.83
C SER A 56 4.08 -9.83 15.08
N ASP A 57 3.70 -10.97 15.67
CA ASP A 57 4.40 -11.54 16.84
C ASP A 57 5.86 -11.92 16.51
N ASP A 58 6.14 -12.24 15.25
CA ASP A 58 7.52 -12.28 14.71
C ASP A 58 8.02 -10.83 14.53
N ASP A 59 8.75 -10.31 15.53
CA ASP A 59 9.26 -8.95 15.82
C ASP A 59 9.78 -8.04 14.67
N VAL A 60 9.71 -8.46 13.41
CA VAL A 60 10.37 -7.80 12.27
C VAL A 60 9.36 -7.35 11.20
N LYS A 61 8.08 -7.73 11.30
CA LYS A 61 7.10 -7.47 10.24
C LYS A 61 5.79 -6.88 10.74
N TRP A 62 5.15 -6.16 9.83
CA TRP A 62 3.77 -5.69 9.92
C TRP A 62 2.90 -6.52 8.99
N MET A 63 1.68 -6.80 9.44
CA MET A 63 0.63 -7.39 8.63
C MET A 63 -0.42 -6.32 8.31
N ALA A 64 -0.71 -6.14 7.03
CA ALA A 64 -1.84 -5.37 6.55
C ALA A 64 -2.95 -6.30 6.06
N GLN A 65 -4.21 -5.89 6.24
CA GLN A 65 -5.34 -6.73 5.90
C GLN A 65 -6.62 -5.96 5.52
N PHE A 66 -7.37 -6.51 4.56
CA PHE A 66 -8.76 -6.14 4.27
C PHE A 66 -9.67 -7.37 4.09
N ILE A 67 -10.83 -7.37 4.76
CA ILE A 67 -11.91 -8.40 4.79
C ILE A 67 -11.45 -9.85 5.03
N ASN A 68 -11.88 -10.45 6.16
CA ASN A 68 -11.84 -11.89 6.45
C ASN A 68 -10.63 -12.66 5.88
N HIS A 69 -9.44 -12.11 6.05
CA HIS A 69 -8.13 -12.68 5.67
C HIS A 69 -7.92 -12.98 4.18
N LYS A 70 -8.72 -12.40 3.26
CA LYS A 70 -8.55 -12.64 1.83
C LYS A 70 -7.46 -11.80 1.18
N ASN A 71 -7.34 -10.54 1.57
CA ASN A 71 -6.26 -9.66 1.11
C ASN A 71 -5.35 -9.37 2.30
N VAL A 72 -4.25 -10.11 2.40
CA VAL A 72 -3.27 -10.00 3.45
C VAL A 72 -1.90 -9.84 2.83
N HIS A 73 -1.12 -8.90 3.36
CA HIS A 73 0.28 -8.74 3.00
C HIS A 73 1.12 -8.49 4.24
N MET A 74 2.33 -9.04 4.26
CA MET A 74 3.29 -8.81 5.33
C MET A 74 4.55 -8.16 4.78
N ASP A 75 4.99 -7.07 5.41
CA ASP A 75 6.22 -6.38 5.05
C ASP A 75 6.88 -5.81 6.31
N LYS A 76 8.18 -5.50 6.26
CA LYS A 76 8.85 -4.79 7.35
C LYS A 76 8.35 -3.36 7.48
N ASN A 77 7.87 -2.78 6.38
CA ASN A 77 7.27 -1.45 6.35
C ASN A 77 5.73 -1.53 6.38
N PRO A 78 5.07 -1.01 7.43
CA PRO A 78 3.60 -1.06 7.55
C PRO A 78 2.88 -0.35 6.41
N LEU A 79 3.43 0.76 5.92
CA LEU A 79 2.82 1.54 4.85
C LEU A 79 2.91 0.81 3.51
N ARG A 80 4.06 0.22 3.21
CA ARG A 80 4.19 -0.67 2.05
C ARG A 80 3.19 -1.82 2.11
N ALA A 81 3.06 -2.47 3.26
CA ALA A 81 2.06 -3.54 3.44
C ALA A 81 0.63 -3.04 3.20
N ALA A 82 0.26 -1.88 3.75
CA ALA A 82 -1.05 -1.28 3.52
C ALA A 82 -1.32 -0.98 2.04
N MET A 83 -0.34 -0.41 1.35
CA MET A 83 -0.48 -0.04 -0.06
C MET A 83 -0.60 -1.25 -0.98
N VAL A 84 0.12 -2.34 -0.69
CA VAL A 84 -0.05 -3.61 -1.42
C VAL A 84 -1.46 -4.16 -1.23
N VAL A 85 -1.99 -4.14 0.01
CA VAL A 85 -3.38 -4.57 0.27
C VAL A 85 -4.38 -3.68 -0.46
N PHE A 86 -4.17 -2.35 -0.47
CA PHE A 86 -4.99 -1.44 -1.26
C PHE A 86 -4.99 -1.81 -2.75
N LEU A 87 -3.84 -2.11 -3.34
CA LEU A 87 -3.74 -2.52 -4.73
C LEU A 87 -4.45 -3.86 -4.99
N MET A 88 -4.30 -4.84 -4.10
CA MET A 88 -5.04 -6.11 -4.15
C MET A 88 -6.56 -5.87 -4.15
N MET A 89 -7.06 -4.92 -3.35
CA MET A 89 -8.49 -4.56 -3.29
C MET A 89 -9.00 -3.95 -4.60
N LYS A 90 -8.17 -3.20 -5.33
CA LYS A 90 -8.56 -2.48 -6.56
C LYS A 90 -8.32 -3.28 -7.84
N GLY A 91 -8.29 -4.61 -7.74
CA GLY A 91 -8.05 -5.48 -8.89
C GLY A 91 -6.63 -5.31 -9.41
N GLY A 92 -5.66 -5.48 -8.53
CA GLY A 92 -4.27 -5.63 -8.91
C GLY A 92 -4.06 -6.85 -9.79
N GLU A 93 -4.18 -6.70 -11.12
CA GLU A 93 -3.80 -7.74 -12.08
C GLU A 93 -2.29 -7.86 -12.20
#